data_AF-A0A5M3W5P4-F1
#
_entry.id   AF-A0A5M3W5P4-F1
#
_cell.length_a   1.000
_cell.length_b   1.000
_cell.length_c   1.000
_cell.angle_alpha   90.00
_cell.angle_beta   90.00
_cell.angle_gamma   90.00
#
_symmetry.space_group_name_H-M   'P 1'
#
loop_
_entity.id
_entity.type
_entity.pdbx_description
1 polymer ?
#
loop_
_entity_poly.entity_id
_entity_poly.type
_entity_poly.pdbx_seq_one_letter_code
_entity_poly.pdbx_strand_id
1 'polypeptide(L)'
;MTGQSDTPDPDELERRRHWFRWYTDTASHNSTLRPPRDRAYACPCCGYRTLLERGGYEICSVCFWEDDGQDDHDAHIVRGGPNGTLSLSQARRNFAAFGANRERDLPHVRDPRPEEHPLQEEPRSGDHS
;
A
#
# COMPACT_ATOMS: atom_id res chain seq x y z
N MET A 1 -31.12 21.54 -25.36
CA MET A 1 -29.86 20.84 -25.02
C MET A 1 -30.17 19.95 -23.83
N THR A 2 -30.45 18.67 -24.06
CA THR A 2 -30.90 17.73 -23.03
C THR A 2 -29.72 17.33 -22.15
N GLY A 3 -29.70 17.77 -20.90
CA GLY A 3 -28.79 17.26 -19.88
C GLY A 3 -29.09 15.78 -19.66
N GLN A 4 -28.12 14.91 -19.93
CA GLN A 4 -28.17 13.53 -19.49
C GLN A 4 -28.10 13.55 -17.96
N SER A 5 -29.03 12.88 -17.30
CA SER A 5 -29.00 12.74 -15.84
C SER A 5 -27.77 11.92 -15.45
N ASP A 6 -26.86 12.51 -14.68
CA ASP A 6 -25.66 11.86 -14.12
C ASP A 6 -25.99 10.78 -13.05
N THR A 7 -27.22 10.27 -13.02
CA THR A 7 -27.60 9.17 -12.12
C THR A 7 -26.95 7.89 -12.61
N PRO A 8 -26.07 7.26 -11.80
CA PRO A 8 -25.43 6.02 -12.18
C PRO A 8 -26.47 4.93 -12.39
N ASP A 9 -26.23 4.09 -13.39
CA ASP A 9 -27.00 2.89 -13.69
C ASP A 9 -27.18 2.04 -12.40
N PRO A 10 -28.40 1.55 -12.08
CA PRO A 10 -28.64 0.68 -10.92
C PRO A 10 -27.64 -0.48 -10.79
N ASP A 11 -27.21 -1.09 -11.89
CA ASP A 11 -26.24 -2.17 -11.86
C ASP A 11 -24.83 -1.67 -11.46
N GLU A 12 -24.48 -0.45 -11.84
CA GLU A 12 -23.25 0.21 -11.39
C GLU A 12 -23.28 0.50 -9.90
N LEU A 13 -24.41 0.97 -9.39
CA LEU A 13 -24.61 1.20 -7.96
C LEU A 13 -24.48 -0.11 -7.18
N GLU A 14 -25.06 -1.21 -7.67
CA GLU A 14 -24.95 -2.51 -7.01
C GLU A 14 -23.50 -3.03 -7.03
N ARG A 15 -22.79 -2.92 -8.17
CA ARG A 15 -21.35 -3.25 -8.23
C ARG A 15 -20.52 -2.46 -7.23
N ARG A 16 -20.78 -1.15 -7.07
CA ARG A 16 -20.10 -0.30 -6.09
C ARG A 16 -20.42 -0.71 -4.65
N ARG A 17 -21.67 -1.05 -4.34
CA ARG A 17 -22.06 -1.53 -3.00
C ARG A 17 -21.42 -2.87 -2.69
N HIS A 18 -21.41 -3.80 -3.66
CA HIS A 18 -20.76 -5.10 -3.51
C HIS A 18 -19.26 -4.96 -3.29
N TRP A 19 -18.60 -4.12 -4.11
CA TRP A 19 -17.18 -3.79 -3.93
C TRP A 19 -16.92 -3.17 -2.56
N PHE A 20 -17.72 -2.20 -2.13
CA PHE A 20 -17.56 -1.56 -0.82
C PHE A 20 -17.67 -2.57 0.33
N ARG A 21 -18.68 -3.46 0.29
CA ARG A 21 -18.85 -4.53 1.28
C ARG A 21 -17.65 -5.48 1.29
N TRP A 22 -17.23 -5.94 0.11
CA TRP A 22 -16.06 -6.81 -0.01
C TRP A 22 -14.78 -6.12 0.49
N TYR A 23 -14.59 -4.83 0.16
CA TYR A 23 -13.45 -4.04 0.61
C TYR A 23 -13.46 -3.92 2.13
N THR A 24 -14.58 -3.52 2.73
CA THR A 24 -14.68 -3.43 4.19
C THR A 24 -14.44 -4.77 4.86
N ASP A 25 -14.95 -5.87 4.30
CA ASP A 25 -14.81 -7.19 4.92
C ASP A 25 -13.36 -7.72 4.76
N THR A 26 -12.77 -7.55 3.58
CA THR A 26 -11.39 -8.00 3.28
C THR A 26 -10.35 -7.17 4.03
N ALA A 27 -10.48 -5.84 4.01
CA ALA A 27 -9.57 -4.93 4.70
C ALA A 27 -9.67 -5.06 6.22
N SER A 28 -10.84 -5.39 6.78
CA SER A 28 -11.00 -5.59 8.23
C SER A 28 -10.33 -6.86 8.73
N HIS A 29 -10.28 -7.93 7.93
CA HIS A 29 -9.81 -9.24 8.39
C HIS A 29 -8.38 -9.59 7.95
N ASN A 30 -7.86 -8.96 6.88
CA ASN A 30 -6.57 -9.32 6.28
C ASN A 30 -5.52 -8.20 6.36
N SER A 31 -5.71 -7.18 7.20
CA SER A 31 -4.75 -6.08 7.33
C SER A 31 -3.71 -6.35 8.41
N THR A 32 -2.45 -6.15 8.05
CA THR A 32 -1.32 -6.15 8.99
C THR A 32 -1.31 -4.82 9.74
N LEU A 33 -1.81 -4.83 10.97
CA LEU A 33 -1.81 -3.67 11.86
C LEU A 33 -0.68 -3.77 12.87
N ARG A 34 0.13 -2.71 13.01
CA ARG A 34 1.16 -2.62 14.06
C ARG A 34 1.23 -1.20 14.61
N PRO A 35 1.13 -1.01 15.93
CA PRO A 35 1.15 0.33 16.52
C PRO A 35 2.54 0.98 16.40
N PRO A 36 2.63 2.29 16.65
CA PRO A 36 3.90 3.01 16.70
C PRO A 36 4.90 2.38 17.67
N ARG A 37 6.19 2.53 17.36
CA ARG A 37 7.32 2.11 18.18
C ARG A 37 8.51 3.04 17.95
N ASP A 38 9.62 2.82 18.67
CA ASP A 38 10.84 3.64 18.60
C ASP A 38 11.46 3.79 17.20
N ARG A 39 11.09 2.91 16.25
CA ARG A 39 11.63 2.89 14.89
C ARG A 39 10.54 2.64 13.86
N ALA A 40 10.62 3.36 12.75
CA ALA A 40 9.70 3.18 11.62
C ALA A 40 9.69 1.74 11.09
N TYR A 41 8.54 1.34 10.55
CA TYR A 41 8.31 0.11 9.83
C TYR A 41 8.69 0.27 8.36
N ALA A 42 9.13 -0.85 7.76
CA ALA A 42 9.36 -0.93 6.34
C ALA A 42 8.04 -0.78 5.58
N CYS A 43 8.04 0.07 4.56
CA CYS A 43 6.96 0.15 3.59
C CYS A 43 6.82 -1.19 2.86
N PRO A 44 5.61 -1.77 2.77
CA PRO A 44 5.43 -3.06 2.10
C PRO A 44 5.73 -3.00 0.60
N CYS A 45 5.73 -1.80 -0.01
CA CYS A 45 6.04 -1.59 -1.42
C CYS A 45 7.56 -1.52 -1.68
N CYS A 46 8.27 -0.60 -1.02
CA CYS A 46 9.67 -0.32 -1.33
C CYS A 46 10.70 -0.83 -0.31
N GLY A 47 10.26 -1.30 0.86
CA GLY A 47 11.13 -1.81 1.92
C GLY A 47 11.79 -0.73 2.79
N TYR A 48 11.79 0.54 2.39
CA TYR A 48 12.34 1.64 3.21
C TYR A 48 11.48 1.95 4.43
N ARG A 49 12.13 2.35 5.52
CA ARG A 49 11.51 2.52 6.84
C ARG A 49 10.91 3.90 7.02
N THR A 50 9.79 4.15 6.35
CA THR A 50 9.15 5.47 6.35
C THR A 50 7.88 5.55 7.19
N LEU A 51 7.36 4.42 7.67
CA LEU A 51 6.03 4.34 8.29
C LEU A 51 6.14 4.32 9.83
N LEU A 52 5.45 5.20 10.54
CA LEU A 52 5.44 5.21 12.01
C LEU A 52 4.66 4.00 12.56
N GLU A 53 3.58 3.60 11.88
CA GLU A 53 2.75 2.44 12.18
C GLU A 53 2.46 1.60 10.93
N ARG A 54 1.95 0.38 11.09
CA ARG A 54 1.45 -0.44 9.97
C ARG A 54 -0.07 -0.39 9.90
N GLY A 55 -0.61 -0.17 8.71
CA GLY A 55 -2.04 -0.03 8.45
C GLY A 55 -2.63 1.32 8.88
N GLY A 56 -1.77 2.32 9.10
CA GLY A 56 -2.15 3.67 9.53
C GLY A 56 -2.52 4.64 8.40
N TYR A 57 -2.62 4.15 7.16
CA TYR A 57 -2.87 4.97 5.97
C TYR A 57 -1.80 6.04 5.71
N GLU A 58 -0.59 5.84 6.23
CA GLU A 58 0.53 6.73 5.94
C GLU A 58 1.03 6.52 4.50
N ILE A 59 1.33 7.61 3.81
CA ILE A 59 1.92 7.57 2.47
C ILE A 59 3.45 7.52 2.58
N CYS A 60 4.05 6.48 2.03
CA CYS A 60 5.50 6.34 1.97
C CYS A 60 6.12 7.44 1.10
N SER A 61 6.93 8.31 1.69
CA SER A 61 7.60 9.40 0.95
C SER A 61 8.68 8.94 -0.05
N VAL A 62 9.05 7.65 -0.06
CA VAL A 62 10.04 7.09 -1.00
C VAL A 62 9.39 6.48 -2.24
N CYS A 63 8.18 5.93 -2.14
CA CYS A 63 7.52 5.25 -3.27
C CYS A 63 6.08 5.67 -3.51
N PHE A 64 5.53 6.54 -2.66
CA PHE A 64 4.16 7.05 -2.70
C PHE A 64 3.03 6.02 -2.47
N TRP A 65 3.34 4.83 -1.97
CA TRP A 65 2.34 3.84 -1.54
C TRP A 65 1.68 4.23 -0.22
N GLU A 66 0.35 4.17 -0.14
CA GLU A 66 -0.40 4.33 1.11
C GLU A 66 -0.51 2.98 1.84
N ASP A 67 -0.08 2.94 3.11
CA ASP A 67 -0.12 1.71 3.90
C ASP A 67 -1.51 1.46 4.51
N ASP A 68 -2.38 0.82 3.72
CA ASP A 68 -3.71 0.33 4.12
C ASP A 68 -3.66 -1.05 4.85
N GLY A 69 -2.46 -1.49 5.23
CA GLY A 69 -2.22 -2.76 5.90
C GLY A 69 -2.09 -3.97 4.96
N GLN A 70 -2.06 -3.77 3.64
CA GLN A 70 -1.74 -4.83 2.68
C GLN A 70 -0.32 -5.38 2.90
N ASP A 71 -0.15 -6.70 2.73
CA ASP A 71 1.15 -7.36 2.89
C ASP A 71 1.28 -8.58 1.95
N ASP A 72 2.32 -9.40 2.13
CA ASP A 72 2.65 -10.49 1.21
C ASP A 72 1.51 -11.48 0.92
N HIS A 73 0.70 -11.82 1.94
CA HIS A 73 -0.38 -12.81 1.81
C HIS A 73 -1.48 -12.38 0.84
N ASP A 74 -1.63 -11.08 0.61
CA ASP A 74 -2.65 -10.54 -0.27
C ASP A 74 -2.11 -9.51 -1.27
N ALA A 75 -0.80 -9.48 -1.50
CA ALA A 75 -0.14 -8.48 -2.34
C ALA A 75 -0.60 -8.46 -3.80
N HIS A 76 -1.26 -9.51 -4.29
CA HIS A 76 -1.76 -9.62 -5.65
C HIS A 76 -3.16 -8.99 -5.82
N ILE A 77 -3.86 -8.75 -4.71
CA ILE A 77 -5.20 -8.19 -4.68
C ILE A 77 -5.14 -6.68 -4.92
N VAL A 78 -6.09 -6.15 -5.69
CA VAL A 78 -6.31 -4.71 -5.83
C VAL A 78 -7.31 -4.28 -4.77
N ARG A 79 -6.82 -3.64 -3.70
CA ARG A 79 -7.67 -3.14 -2.61
C ARG A 79 -8.41 -1.84 -2.96
N GLY A 80 -7.98 -1.09 -3.98
CA GLY A 80 -8.63 0.17 -4.33
C GLY A 80 -8.15 1.34 -3.49
N GLY A 81 -9.08 2.21 -3.07
CA GLY A 81 -8.78 3.38 -2.24
C GLY A 81 -7.79 4.35 -2.91
N PRO A 82 -6.95 5.04 -2.13
CA PRO A 82 -5.89 5.93 -2.65
C PRO A 82 -4.86 5.21 -3.52
N ASN A 83 -4.61 3.92 -3.25
CA ASN A 83 -3.80 3.05 -4.10
C ASN A 83 -4.50 2.70 -5.44
N GLY A 84 -5.78 3.02 -5.62
CA GLY A 84 -6.53 2.92 -6.88
C GLY A 84 -6.51 1.51 -7.48
N THR A 85 -6.27 1.39 -8.78
CA THR A 85 -6.25 0.09 -9.49
C THR A 85 -4.97 -0.73 -9.28
N LEU A 86 -4.07 -0.30 -8.40
CA LEU A 86 -2.79 -0.98 -8.21
C LEU A 86 -2.89 -2.06 -7.11
N SER A 87 -2.28 -3.20 -7.37
CA SER A 87 -1.94 -4.16 -6.31
C SER A 87 -0.54 -3.87 -5.77
N LEU A 88 -0.27 -4.26 -4.53
CA LEU A 88 1.06 -4.13 -3.92
C LEU A 88 2.17 -4.80 -4.76
N SER A 89 1.87 -5.94 -5.38
CA SER A 89 2.78 -6.65 -6.29
C SER A 89 3.13 -5.81 -7.52
N GLN A 90 2.16 -5.08 -8.08
CA GLN A 90 2.43 -4.15 -9.18
C GLN A 90 3.24 -2.94 -8.68
N ALA A 91 2.94 -2.43 -7.48
CA ALA A 91 3.65 -1.30 -6.89
C ALA A 91 5.14 -1.61 -6.68
N ARG A 92 5.43 -2.80 -6.17
CA ARG A 92 6.80 -3.32 -6.01
C ARG A 92 7.56 -3.35 -7.34
N ARG A 93 6.93 -3.88 -8.40
CA ARG A 93 7.51 -3.92 -9.75
C ARG A 93 7.78 -2.52 -10.29
N ASN A 94 6.82 -1.62 -10.12
CA ASN A 94 6.92 -0.22 -10.55
C ASN A 94 8.07 0.50 -9.83
N PHE A 95 8.15 0.33 -8.50
CA PHE A 95 9.22 0.92 -7.70
C PHE A 95 10.59 0.40 -8.16
N ALA A 96 10.73 -0.90 -8.39
CA ALA A 96 11.96 -1.48 -8.92
C ALA A 96 12.32 -0.95 -10.32
N ALA A 97 11.33 -0.60 -11.15
CA ALA A 97 11.55 -0.11 -12.50
C ALA A 97 11.90 1.38 -12.58
N PHE A 98 11.24 2.22 -11.77
CA PHE A 98 11.38 3.68 -11.89
C PHE A 98 11.34 4.47 -10.57
N GLY A 99 11.29 3.81 -9.41
CA GLY A 99 11.41 4.48 -8.10
C GLY A 99 10.12 5.05 -7.50
N ALA A 100 8.94 4.74 -8.07
CA ALA A 100 7.64 5.08 -7.48
C ALA A 100 6.63 3.94 -7.68
N ASN A 101 5.52 3.95 -6.94
CA ASN A 101 4.43 2.99 -7.12
C ASN A 101 3.68 3.20 -8.46
N ARG A 102 3.72 4.40 -9.04
CA ARG A 102 3.21 4.78 -10.36
C ARG A 102 4.06 5.88 -10.97
N GLU A 103 4.15 5.92 -12.30
CA GLU A 103 4.91 6.95 -13.02
C GLU A 103 4.42 8.37 -12.70
N ARG A 104 3.09 8.56 -12.63
CA ARG A 104 2.51 9.87 -12.32
C ARG A 104 2.87 10.40 -10.92
N ASP A 105 3.30 9.50 -10.02
CA ASP A 105 3.59 9.81 -8.63
C ASP A 105 5.09 10.15 -8.43
N LEU A 106 5.92 10.05 -9.49
CA LEU A 106 7.33 10.45 -9.49
C LEU A 106 7.59 11.87 -8.95
N PRO A 107 6.77 12.90 -9.23
CA PRO A 107 6.98 14.24 -8.67
C PRO A 107 6.80 14.33 -7.15
N HIS A 108 6.31 13.28 -6.50
CA HIS A 108 5.97 13.25 -5.07
C HIS A 108 6.89 12.36 -4.23
N VAL A 109 7.84 11.67 -4.85
CA VAL A 109 8.82 10.84 -4.13
C VAL A 109 10.12 11.59 -3.88
N ARG A 110 10.90 11.09 -2.94
CA ARG A 110 12.27 11.53 -2.66
C ARG A 110 13.19 10.32 -2.46
N ASP A 111 14.49 10.55 -2.55
CA ASP A 111 15.46 9.55 -2.14
C ASP A 111 15.28 9.16 -0.66
N PRO A 112 15.53 7.88 -0.32
CA PRO A 112 15.54 7.43 1.07
C PRO A 112 16.66 8.14 1.85
N ARG A 113 16.38 8.45 3.12
CA ARG A 113 17.41 8.96 4.04
C ARG A 113 18.25 7.79 4.54
N PRO A 114 19.50 8.02 4.98
CA PRO A 114 20.39 6.96 5.50
C PRO A 114 19.74 6.08 6.57
N GLU A 115 18.91 6.66 7.44
CA GLU A 115 18.26 5.97 8.56
C GLU A 115 17.04 5.13 8.11
N GLU A 116 16.54 5.37 6.91
CA GLU A 116 15.37 4.67 6.34
C GLU A 116 15.77 3.39 5.61
N HIS A 117 17.08 3.16 5.39
CA HIS A 117 17.54 1.91 4.82
C HIS A 117 17.20 0.74 5.74
N PRO A 118 16.85 -0.44 5.18
CA PRO A 118 16.73 -1.65 5.97
C PRO A 118 18.02 -1.85 6.78
N LEU A 119 17.88 -2.11 8.08
CA LEU A 119 19.03 -2.56 8.86
C LEU A 119 19.51 -3.86 8.22
N GLN A 120 20.81 -4.00 8.01
CA GLN A 120 21.37 -5.30 7.65
C GLN A 120 20.84 -6.30 8.68
N GLU A 121 20.21 -7.38 8.21
CA GLU A 121 19.69 -8.39 9.11
C GLU A 121 20.86 -8.89 9.95
N GLU A 122 20.85 -8.60 11.25
CA GLU A 122 21.74 -9.28 12.19
C GLU A 122 21.48 -10.77 12.01
N PRO A 123 22.52 -11.60 11.77
CA PRO A 123 22.33 -13.02 11.55
C PRO A 123 21.50 -13.59 12.70
N ARG A 124 20.42 -14.31 12.37
CA ARG A 124 19.56 -14.97 13.35
C ARG A 124 20.48 -15.82 14.23
N SER A 125 20.70 -15.36 15.46
CA SER A 125 21.50 -16.06 16.44
C SER A 125 20.73 -17.33 16.79
N GLY A 126 21.16 -18.45 16.22
CA GLY A 126 20.61 -19.77 16.53
C GLY A 126 20.08 -20.51 15.33
N ASP A 127 20.98 -21.01 14.49
CA ASP A 127 20.81 -22.34 13.90
C ASP A 127 22.13 -23.10 14.11
N HIS A 128 22.31 -23.58 15.34
CA HIS A 128 23.24 -24.64 15.68
C HIS A 128 22.40 -25.71 16.38
N SER A 129 21.92 -26.68 15.60
CA SER A 129 21.51 -28.01 16.08
C SER A 129 21.61 -28.99 14.93
#